data_AF-A0A1H8MPA5-F1
#
_entry.id   AF-A0A1H8MPA5-F1
#
_cell.length_a   1.000
_cell.length_b   1.000
_cell.length_c   1.000
_cell.angle_alpha   90.00
_cell.angle_beta   90.00
_cell.angle_gamma   90.00
#
_symmetry.space_group_name_H-M   'P 1'
#
loop_
_entity.id
_entity.type
_entity.pdbx_description
1 polymer ?
#
loop_
_entity_poly.entity_id
_entity_poly.type
_entity_poly.pdbx_seq_one_letter_code
_entity_poly.pdbx_strand_id
1 'polypeptide(L)'
;MSLVCTTYEIPVYSEVCVYEDPEDDEPAYCYQTLEYYETITDCYDDGSGGPTGNDCYDYGINCDGEDPIGGGGDGGNPEIDPTTLLDAIMSNTSTLNQAQKEAIEQLLNKIGLSCIGNSLYDYMTSNNKQFKFQINSAMNAQAAYNPVDNSISMKNPSTADIQSLFEELFHAYQNFTIYGGTSQYLISGRANIEFEAKVIRDVYQLVEGIAGSLAVTDDDYTNWLSKMTDGFTKFPSSYSSISSEYFNFMNLFIQQNPGYEQAPIDPNLNPSSMFSLVNSSDCPK
;
A
#
# COMPACT_ATOMS: atom_id res chain seq x y z
N MET A 1 2.19 -15.96 -31.90
CA MET A 1 2.90 -15.39 -30.74
C MET A 1 2.50 -13.94 -30.64
N SER A 2 1.50 -13.67 -29.81
CA SER A 2 1.17 -12.32 -29.38
C SER A 2 1.84 -12.15 -28.01
N LEU A 3 2.72 -11.16 -27.88
CA LEU A 3 3.30 -10.83 -26.57
C LEU A 3 2.31 -9.92 -25.85
N VAL A 4 1.95 -10.30 -24.63
CA VAL A 4 1.22 -9.41 -23.72
C VAL A 4 2.28 -8.68 -22.90
N CYS A 5 2.25 -7.36 -22.99
CA CYS A 5 3.21 -6.50 -22.32
C CYS A 5 2.50 -5.62 -21.29
N THR A 6 3.02 -5.60 -20.07
CA THR A 6 2.60 -4.66 -19.03
C THR A 6 3.73 -3.65 -18.82
N THR A 7 3.36 -2.38 -18.75
CA THR A 7 4.32 -1.29 -18.55
C THR A 7 4.13 -0.68 -17.18
N TYR A 8 5.23 -0.60 -16.43
CA TYR A 8 5.29 -0.05 -15.09
C TYR A 8 6.21 1.16 -15.07
N GLU A 9 5.89 2.15 -14.24
CA GLU A 9 6.78 3.25 -13.92
C GLU A 9 7.36 2.99 -12.53
N ILE A 10 8.66 2.72 -12.46
CA ILE A 10 9.38 2.46 -11.21
C ILE A 10 10.10 3.73 -10.80
N PRO A 11 9.87 4.25 -9.57
CA PRO A 11 10.60 5.42 -9.09
C PRO A 11 12.08 5.08 -8.88
N VAL A 12 12.96 5.91 -9.43
CA VAL A 12 14.40 5.87 -9.20
C VAL A 12 14.76 6.97 -8.22
N TYR A 13 15.44 6.59 -7.13
CA TYR A 13 15.84 7.49 -6.06
C TYR A 13 17.34 7.72 -6.06
N SER A 14 17.76 8.93 -5.69
CA SER A 14 19.14 9.24 -5.32
C SER A 14 19.24 9.46 -3.83
N GLU A 15 20.35 9.03 -3.23
CA GLU A 15 20.64 9.29 -1.82
C GLU A 15 21.27 10.68 -1.67
N VAL A 16 20.69 11.51 -0.83
CA VAL A 16 21.18 12.84 -0.48
C VAL A 16 21.53 12.84 1.01
N CYS A 17 22.80 13.10 1.31
CA CYS A 17 23.30 13.18 2.68
C CYS A 17 23.55 14.62 3.10
N VAL A 18 23.17 14.95 4.32
CA VAL A 18 23.38 16.25 4.97
C VAL A 18 24.46 16.09 6.02
N TYR A 19 25.49 16.93 5.92
CA TYR A 19 26.64 16.94 6.83
C TYR A 19 26.51 18.12 7.80
N GLU A 20 26.70 17.88 9.09
CA GLU A 20 26.73 18.94 10.11
C GLU A 20 28.01 19.79 10.01
N ASP A 21 29.12 19.14 9.62
CA ASP A 21 30.40 19.78 9.33
C ASP A 21 30.91 19.27 7.96
N PRO A 22 31.16 20.15 6.99
CA PRO A 22 31.67 19.75 5.67
C PRO A 22 33.10 19.18 5.69
N GLU A 23 33.82 19.24 6.82
CA GLU A 23 35.14 18.58 7.00
C GLU A 23 35.03 17.18 7.61
N ASP A 24 33.85 16.76 8.08
CA ASP A 24 33.61 15.44 8.67
C ASP A 24 33.01 14.49 7.62
N ASP A 25 33.60 13.29 7.47
CA ASP A 25 33.18 12.31 6.46
C ASP A 25 31.93 11.51 6.88
N GLU A 26 31.35 11.79 8.06
CA GLU A 26 30.12 11.16 8.54
C GLU A 26 28.90 12.08 8.39
N PRO A 27 27.88 11.69 7.60
CA PRO A 27 26.68 12.50 7.43
C PRO A 27 25.82 12.48 8.69
N ALA A 28 25.21 13.62 9.01
CA ALA A 28 24.27 13.75 10.13
C ALA A 28 22.96 12.99 9.86
N TYR A 29 22.50 13.01 8.61
CA TYR A 29 21.43 12.14 8.11
C TYR A 29 21.45 12.07 6.59
N CYS A 30 20.96 10.96 6.03
CA CYS A 30 20.73 10.80 4.59
C CYS A 30 19.24 10.56 4.33
N TYR A 31 18.75 10.99 3.18
CA TYR A 31 17.39 10.74 2.73
C TYR A 31 17.37 10.49 1.22
N GLN A 32 16.40 9.70 0.78
CA GLN A 32 16.22 9.41 -0.64
C GLN A 32 15.36 10.50 -1.29
N THR A 33 15.77 10.96 -2.47
CA THR A 33 15.00 11.91 -3.29
C THR A 33 14.63 11.25 -4.61
N LEU A 34 13.35 11.37 -4.98
CA LEU A 34 12.87 10.89 -6.27
C LEU A 34 13.54 11.69 -7.38
N GLU A 35 14.31 11.01 -8.22
CA GLU A 35 15.03 11.61 -9.32
C GLU A 35 14.20 11.58 -10.61
N TYR A 36 13.67 10.41 -10.96
CA TYR A 36 12.79 10.20 -12.11
C TYR A 36 12.01 8.88 -11.97
N TYR A 37 11.11 8.62 -12.93
CA TYR A 37 10.48 7.31 -13.08
C TYR A 37 11.11 6.58 -14.27
N GLU A 38 11.58 5.37 -14.06
CA GLU A 38 12.02 4.47 -15.12
C GLU A 38 10.83 3.67 -15.62
N THR A 39 10.66 3.63 -16.94
CA THR A 39 9.61 2.80 -17.56
C THR A 39 10.16 1.41 -17.83
N ILE A 40 9.61 0.41 -17.15
CA ILE A 40 9.91 -0.99 -17.42
C ILE A 40 8.71 -1.63 -18.11
N THR A 41 8.96 -2.26 -19.25
CA THR A 41 7.96 -3.08 -19.94
C THR A 41 8.33 -4.54 -19.75
N ASP A 42 7.50 -5.26 -19.02
CA ASP A 42 7.61 -6.71 -18.91
C ASP A 42 6.66 -7.35 -19.92
N CYS A 43 7.18 -8.27 -20.73
CA CYS A 43 6.42 -8.96 -21.78
C CYS A 43 6.53 -10.46 -21.59
N TYR A 44 5.38 -11.13 -21.51
CA TYR A 44 5.31 -12.59 -21.48
C TYR A 44 4.54 -13.12 -22.70
N ASP A 45 4.95 -14.30 -23.16
CA ASP A 45 4.25 -15.03 -24.22
C ASP A 45 2.94 -15.57 -23.66
N ASP A 46 1.81 -15.19 -24.27
CA ASP A 46 0.48 -15.65 -23.85
C ASP A 46 0.20 -17.11 -24.23
N GLY A 47 1.19 -17.80 -24.80
CA GLY A 47 1.10 -19.21 -25.15
C GLY A 47 0.22 -19.50 -26.37
N SER A 48 -0.19 -18.47 -27.12
CA SER A 48 -1.00 -18.63 -28.35
C SER A 48 -0.22 -19.14 -29.57
N GLY A 49 1.02 -19.58 -29.40
CA GLY A 49 1.81 -20.25 -30.44
C GLY A 49 2.56 -21.44 -29.87
N GLY A 50 2.12 -22.65 -30.21
CA GLY A 50 2.92 -23.85 -29.98
C GLY A 50 4.32 -23.69 -30.61
N PRO A 51 5.36 -24.29 -30.04
CA PRO A 51 6.73 -24.00 -30.41
C PRO A 51 7.00 -24.40 -31.87
N THR A 52 7.28 -23.43 -32.74
CA THR A 52 7.83 -23.72 -34.07
C THR A 52 9.34 -23.87 -33.96
N GLY A 53 9.78 -25.10 -33.68
CA GLY A 53 10.96 -25.76 -34.24
C GLY A 53 12.36 -25.17 -34.13
N ASN A 54 12.59 -23.94 -33.64
CA ASN A 54 13.94 -23.34 -33.63
C ASN A 54 14.41 -22.73 -32.29
N ASP A 55 13.54 -22.56 -31.29
CA ASP A 55 13.92 -21.94 -30.00
C ASP A 55 14.22 -22.96 -28.88
N CYS A 56 14.40 -24.24 -29.22
CA CYS A 56 14.65 -25.30 -28.23
C CYS A 56 16.09 -25.34 -27.68
N TYR A 57 16.95 -24.36 -27.97
CA TYR A 57 18.38 -24.43 -27.64
C TYR A 57 18.86 -23.59 -26.44
N ASP A 58 18.03 -22.74 -25.81
CA ASP A 58 18.56 -21.82 -24.78
C ASP A 58 18.26 -22.20 -23.31
N TYR A 59 17.39 -23.18 -23.03
CA TYR A 59 17.02 -23.53 -21.64
C TYR A 59 16.92 -25.03 -21.30
N GLY A 60 17.49 -25.93 -22.10
CA GLY A 60 17.69 -27.34 -21.68
C GLY A 60 16.42 -28.18 -21.50
N ILE A 61 15.36 -27.91 -22.28
CA ILE A 61 14.12 -28.71 -22.27
C ILE A 61 14.25 -29.84 -23.31
N ASN A 62 13.95 -31.07 -22.90
CA ASN A 62 14.02 -32.26 -23.75
C ASN A 62 12.78 -32.35 -24.65
N CYS A 63 12.96 -32.31 -25.97
CA CYS A 63 11.90 -32.33 -26.97
C CYS A 63 11.85 -33.67 -27.71
N ASP A 64 11.34 -34.71 -27.05
CA ASP A 64 10.94 -35.94 -27.75
C ASP A 64 9.47 -35.82 -28.14
N GLY A 65 9.26 -35.42 -29.40
CA GLY A 65 7.96 -35.39 -30.03
C GLY A 65 7.55 -36.75 -30.56
N GLU A 66 6.29 -37.12 -30.34
CA GLU A 66 5.53 -37.97 -31.27
C GLU A 66 4.13 -37.36 -31.45
N ASP A 67 3.90 -36.82 -32.64
CA ASP A 67 2.59 -36.47 -33.23
C ASP A 67 1.94 -37.74 -33.85
N PRO A 68 0.68 -37.76 -34.35
CA PRO A 68 -0.45 -36.85 -34.16
C PRO A 68 -1.80 -37.62 -33.97
N ILE A 69 -2.95 -36.92 -33.86
CA ILE A 69 -4.23 -37.14 -34.60
C ILE A 69 -5.42 -36.47 -33.89
N GLY A 70 -6.00 -35.46 -34.55
CA GLY A 70 -7.44 -35.42 -34.83
C GLY A 70 -8.38 -34.65 -33.90
N GLY A 71 -9.25 -33.83 -34.51
CA GLY A 71 -10.61 -33.58 -34.04
C GLY A 71 -10.90 -32.15 -33.58
N GLY A 72 -11.91 -31.53 -34.21
CA GLY A 72 -12.35 -30.18 -33.90
C GLY A 72 -13.13 -30.06 -32.59
N GLY A 73 -13.38 -28.81 -32.20
CA GLY A 73 -14.19 -28.48 -31.03
C GLY A 73 -14.16 -26.98 -30.79
N ASP A 74 -15.15 -26.29 -31.37
CA ASP A 74 -15.58 -24.96 -30.97
C ASP A 74 -16.00 -25.04 -29.50
N GLY A 75 -15.15 -24.54 -28.62
CA GLY A 75 -15.32 -24.55 -27.18
C GLY A 75 -14.59 -23.35 -26.64
N GLY A 76 -15.31 -22.23 -26.51
CA GLY A 76 -14.82 -21.03 -25.86
C GLY A 76 -14.27 -21.39 -24.49
N ASN A 77 -12.96 -21.46 -24.39
CA ASN A 77 -12.29 -21.41 -23.11
C ASN A 77 -12.58 -20.00 -22.58
N PRO A 78 -13.17 -19.81 -21.40
CA PRO A 78 -13.17 -18.49 -20.79
C PRO A 78 -11.70 -18.11 -20.66
N GLU A 79 -11.30 -17.10 -21.42
CA GLU A 79 -10.04 -16.40 -21.23
C GLU A 79 -10.02 -16.02 -19.75
N ILE A 80 -9.21 -16.75 -18.96
CA ILE A 80 -8.98 -16.39 -17.57
C ILE A 80 -8.09 -15.17 -17.65
N ASP A 81 -8.73 -14.01 -17.75
CA ASP A 81 -8.09 -12.71 -17.61
C ASP A 81 -7.25 -12.75 -16.32
N PRO A 82 -5.94 -12.44 -16.35
CA PRO A 82 -5.14 -12.39 -15.14
C PRO A 82 -5.86 -11.48 -14.15
N THR A 83 -6.24 -12.04 -12.99
CA THR A 83 -7.01 -11.28 -11.99
C THR A 83 -6.18 -10.08 -11.55
N THR A 84 -6.69 -8.88 -11.84
CA THR A 84 -6.06 -7.63 -11.43
C THR A 84 -6.00 -7.54 -9.90
N LEU A 85 -5.12 -6.69 -9.35
CA LEU A 85 -5.03 -6.56 -7.90
C LEU A 85 -6.37 -6.10 -7.31
N LEU A 86 -7.05 -5.18 -7.99
CA LEU A 86 -8.37 -4.67 -7.64
C LEU A 86 -9.42 -5.78 -7.66
N ASP A 87 -9.48 -6.61 -8.70
CA ASP A 87 -10.51 -7.65 -8.80
C ASP A 87 -10.45 -8.67 -7.65
N ALA A 88 -9.25 -8.93 -7.10
CA ALA A 88 -9.09 -9.83 -5.94
C ALA A 88 -9.73 -9.27 -4.66
N ILE A 89 -9.77 -7.95 -4.49
CA ILE A 89 -10.26 -7.28 -3.27
C ILE A 89 -11.55 -6.46 -3.49
N MET A 90 -12.08 -6.43 -4.71
CA MET A 90 -13.28 -5.67 -5.04
C MET A 90 -14.54 -6.55 -4.87
N SER A 91 -15.51 -6.03 -4.12
CA SER A 91 -16.85 -6.62 -4.03
C SER A 91 -17.61 -6.42 -5.35
N ASN A 92 -18.45 -7.38 -5.71
CA ASN A 92 -19.41 -7.28 -6.81
C ASN A 92 -20.45 -6.15 -6.65
N THR A 93 -20.54 -5.53 -5.47
CA THR A 93 -21.43 -4.37 -5.21
C THR A 93 -20.76 -3.02 -5.49
N SER A 94 -19.51 -3.03 -5.97
CA SER A 94 -18.76 -1.83 -6.35
C SER A 94 -19.38 -1.16 -7.58
N THR A 95 -19.33 0.18 -7.64
CA THR A 95 -20.00 0.96 -8.68
C THR A 95 -19.02 1.69 -9.60
N LEU A 96 -17.85 1.10 -9.82
CA LEU A 96 -16.77 1.69 -10.62
C LEU A 96 -16.98 1.47 -12.12
N ASN A 97 -16.69 2.49 -12.92
CA ASN A 97 -16.49 2.33 -14.36
C ASN A 97 -15.05 1.89 -14.67
N GLN A 98 -14.78 1.54 -15.93
CA GLN A 98 -13.48 1.00 -16.35
C GLN A 98 -12.30 1.93 -16.06
N ALA A 99 -12.41 3.22 -16.40
CA ALA A 99 -11.34 4.19 -16.13
C ALA A 99 -11.05 4.37 -14.63
N GLN A 100 -12.08 4.26 -13.78
CA GLN A 100 -11.93 4.31 -12.33
C GLN A 100 -11.25 3.04 -11.80
N LYS A 101 -11.58 1.87 -12.34
CA LYS A 101 -10.90 0.62 -12.01
C LYS A 101 -9.42 0.69 -12.37
N GLU A 102 -9.09 1.13 -13.57
CA GLU A 102 -7.70 1.28 -14.03
C GLU A 102 -6.91 2.25 -13.14
N ALA A 103 -7.50 3.39 -12.75
CA ALA A 103 -6.84 4.34 -11.86
C ALA A 103 -6.58 3.75 -10.45
N ILE A 104 -7.54 2.99 -9.90
CA ILE A 104 -7.37 2.33 -8.60
C ILE A 104 -6.34 1.20 -8.71
N GLU A 105 -6.36 0.43 -9.80
CA GLU A 105 -5.40 -0.63 -10.09
C GLU A 105 -3.98 -0.08 -10.13
N GLN A 106 -3.76 1.08 -10.76
CA GLN A 106 -2.45 1.74 -10.75
C GLN A 106 -1.98 2.12 -9.34
N LEU A 107 -2.88 2.62 -8.49
CA LEU A 107 -2.55 2.93 -7.09
C LEU A 107 -2.22 1.66 -6.30
N LEU A 108 -2.99 0.58 -6.47
CA LEU A 108 -2.74 -0.71 -5.82
C LEU A 108 -1.41 -1.31 -6.26
N ASN A 109 -1.08 -1.26 -7.55
CA ASN A 109 0.21 -1.72 -8.05
C ASN A 109 1.36 -0.95 -7.40
N LYS A 110 1.27 0.38 -7.29
CA LYS A 110 2.30 1.18 -6.61
C LYS A 110 2.41 0.86 -5.11
N ILE A 111 1.28 0.63 -4.43
CA ILE A 111 1.27 0.22 -3.01
C ILE A 111 1.98 -1.14 -2.87
N GLY A 112 1.68 -2.09 -3.75
CA GLY A 112 2.24 -3.44 -3.75
C GLY A 112 3.74 -3.53 -4.04
N LEU A 113 4.38 -2.46 -4.56
CA LEU A 113 5.84 -2.41 -4.74
C LEU A 113 6.59 -2.34 -3.40
N SER A 114 5.96 -1.78 -2.37
CA SER A 114 6.55 -1.69 -1.03
C SER A 114 6.32 -2.97 -0.23
N CYS A 115 7.26 -3.32 0.64
CA CYS A 115 7.13 -4.50 1.51
C CYS A 115 5.90 -4.40 2.43
N ILE A 116 5.57 -3.19 2.91
CA ILE A 116 4.46 -2.97 3.84
C ILE A 116 3.12 -2.96 3.13
N GLY A 117 3.05 -2.34 1.94
CA GLY A 117 1.87 -2.33 1.09
C GLY A 117 1.57 -3.71 0.54
N ASN A 118 2.59 -4.48 0.16
CA ASN A 118 2.42 -5.88 -0.22
C ASN A 118 1.87 -6.71 0.95
N SER A 119 2.43 -6.58 2.16
CA SER A 119 1.92 -7.31 3.34
C SER A 119 0.46 -6.95 3.66
N LEU A 120 0.08 -5.68 3.49
CA LEU A 120 -1.28 -5.21 3.67
C LEU A 120 -2.22 -5.86 2.63
N TYR A 121 -1.80 -5.89 1.37
CA TYR A 121 -2.55 -6.51 0.28
C TYR A 121 -2.67 -8.03 0.46
N ASP A 122 -1.58 -8.71 0.81
CA ASP A 122 -1.52 -10.15 1.10
C ASP A 122 -2.46 -10.54 2.24
N TYR A 123 -2.57 -9.71 3.28
CA TYR A 123 -3.55 -9.93 4.33
C TYR A 123 -4.98 -9.93 3.76
N MET A 124 -5.31 -8.97 2.90
CA MET A 124 -6.66 -8.86 2.32
C MET A 124 -7.00 -10.09 1.48
N THR A 125 -6.12 -10.47 0.57
CA THR A 125 -6.33 -11.60 -0.36
C THR A 125 -6.34 -12.94 0.38
N SER A 126 -5.37 -13.17 1.27
CA SER A 126 -5.27 -14.42 2.05
C SER A 126 -6.46 -14.63 2.99
N ASN A 127 -7.14 -13.56 3.40
CA ASN A 127 -8.32 -13.61 4.27
C ASN A 127 -9.64 -13.36 3.54
N ASN A 128 -9.63 -13.39 2.19
CA ASN A 128 -10.77 -13.17 1.32
C ASN A 128 -11.55 -11.89 1.68
N LYS A 129 -10.83 -10.80 1.98
CA LYS A 129 -11.43 -9.50 2.28
C LYS A 129 -11.74 -8.79 0.98
N GLN A 130 -13.01 -8.41 0.84
CA GLN A 130 -13.51 -7.65 -0.30
C GLN A 130 -14.18 -6.37 0.16
N PHE A 131 -14.05 -5.32 -0.64
CA PHE A 131 -14.52 -3.99 -0.34
C PHE A 131 -15.46 -3.48 -1.42
N LYS A 132 -16.50 -2.77 -1.00
CA LYS A 132 -17.30 -2.00 -1.94
C LYS A 132 -16.55 -0.73 -2.32
N PHE A 133 -15.93 -0.72 -3.49
CA PHE A 133 -15.31 0.49 -4.02
C PHE A 133 -16.36 1.38 -4.71
N GLN A 134 -16.35 2.66 -4.38
CA GLN A 134 -17.30 3.63 -4.92
C GLN A 134 -16.70 5.02 -5.07
N ILE A 135 -17.24 5.82 -6.00
CA ILE A 135 -16.84 7.22 -6.18
C ILE A 135 -17.84 8.14 -5.48
N ASN A 136 -17.32 9.03 -4.65
CA ASN A 136 -18.09 10.09 -4.01
C ASN A 136 -17.39 11.44 -4.20
N SER A 137 -17.65 12.12 -5.32
CA SER A 137 -17.00 13.39 -5.64
C SER A 137 -17.33 14.55 -4.67
N ALA A 138 -18.36 14.38 -3.82
CA ALA A 138 -18.80 15.39 -2.86
C ALA A 138 -18.02 15.35 -1.53
N MET A 139 -17.20 14.32 -1.29
CA MET A 139 -16.41 14.22 -0.07
C MET A 139 -15.24 15.22 -0.05
N ASN A 140 -14.83 15.63 1.16
CA ASN A 140 -13.72 16.55 1.34
C ASN A 140 -12.36 15.84 1.23
N ALA A 141 -12.24 14.66 1.84
CA ALA A 141 -11.04 13.81 1.79
C ALA A 141 -10.84 13.18 0.40
N GLN A 142 -9.64 12.67 0.10
CA GLN A 142 -9.39 11.97 -1.17
C GLN A 142 -9.94 10.55 -1.17
N ALA A 143 -9.87 9.89 -0.02
CA ALA A 143 -10.43 8.57 0.22
C ALA A 143 -11.06 8.50 1.62
N ALA A 144 -11.89 7.48 1.87
CA ALA A 144 -12.48 7.18 3.17
C ALA A 144 -12.95 5.72 3.22
N TYR A 145 -12.57 5.00 4.26
CA TYR A 145 -13.05 3.69 4.63
C TYR A 145 -14.24 3.80 5.58
N ASN A 146 -15.24 2.96 5.38
CA ASN A 146 -16.38 2.84 6.27
C ASN A 146 -16.41 1.43 6.91
N PRO A 147 -16.20 1.30 8.23
CA PRO A 147 -16.18 0.01 8.90
C PRO A 147 -17.56 -0.65 9.04
N VAL A 148 -18.66 0.08 8.79
CA VAL A 148 -20.02 -0.45 8.90
C VAL A 148 -20.39 -1.33 7.71
N ASP A 149 -20.00 -0.93 6.50
CA ASP A 149 -20.36 -1.62 5.26
C ASP A 149 -19.16 -2.08 4.43
N ASN A 150 -17.93 -1.94 4.97
CA ASN A 150 -16.68 -2.28 4.31
C ASN A 150 -16.53 -1.59 2.93
N SER A 151 -16.97 -0.34 2.83
CA SER A 151 -16.79 0.45 1.61
C SER A 151 -15.52 1.30 1.68
N ILE A 152 -14.86 1.44 0.52
CA ILE A 152 -13.80 2.43 0.29
C ILE A 152 -14.37 3.43 -0.73
N SER A 153 -14.56 4.65 -0.26
CA SER A 153 -15.05 5.76 -1.08
C SER A 153 -13.87 6.60 -1.54
N MET A 154 -13.77 6.89 -2.83
CA MET A 154 -12.75 7.79 -3.37
C MET A 154 -13.40 9.01 -4.00
N LYS A 155 -12.79 10.18 -3.83
CA LYS A 155 -13.25 11.42 -4.44
C LYS A 155 -13.03 11.42 -5.95
N ASN A 156 -11.80 11.12 -6.35
CA ASN A 156 -11.40 10.94 -7.74
C ASN A 156 -10.10 10.11 -7.81
N PRO A 157 -10.16 8.83 -8.23
CA PRO A 157 -8.98 7.97 -8.22
C PRO A 157 -7.90 8.43 -9.22
N SER A 158 -8.26 9.15 -10.29
CA SER A 158 -7.28 9.64 -11.28
C SER A 158 -6.39 10.78 -10.76
N THR A 159 -6.75 11.40 -9.63
CA THR A 159 -5.97 12.48 -9.00
C THR A 159 -5.69 12.20 -7.52
N ALA A 160 -6.09 11.04 -7.01
CA ALA A 160 -5.84 10.65 -5.64
C ALA A 160 -4.36 10.29 -5.49
N ASP A 161 -3.81 10.68 -4.35
CA ASP A 161 -2.46 10.27 -3.98
C ASP A 161 -2.46 8.84 -3.42
N ILE A 162 -1.29 8.19 -3.50
CA ILE A 162 -1.10 6.80 -3.08
C ILE A 162 -1.32 6.63 -1.57
N GLN A 163 -0.96 7.65 -0.78
CA GLN A 163 -1.04 7.62 0.67
C GLN A 163 -2.49 7.55 1.15
N SER A 164 -3.39 8.22 0.44
CA SER A 164 -4.82 8.21 0.74
C SER A 164 -5.39 6.79 0.61
N LEU A 165 -5.10 6.07 -0.48
CA LEU A 165 -5.59 4.69 -0.62
C LEU A 165 -4.92 3.74 0.38
N PHE A 166 -3.61 3.91 0.63
CA PHE A 166 -2.88 3.12 1.63
C PHE A 166 -3.51 3.28 3.03
N GLU A 167 -3.79 4.51 3.44
CA GLU A 167 -4.43 4.81 4.74
C GLU A 167 -5.79 4.12 4.88
N GLU A 168 -6.64 4.16 3.84
CA GLU A 168 -7.94 3.49 3.89
C GLU A 168 -7.86 1.97 3.90
N LEU A 169 -6.90 1.38 3.17
CA LEU A 169 -6.63 -0.05 3.24
C LEU A 169 -6.12 -0.45 4.63
N PHE A 170 -5.34 0.42 5.27
CA PHE A 170 -4.89 0.20 6.64
C PHE A 170 -6.05 0.33 7.65
N HIS A 171 -6.98 1.27 7.47
CA HIS A 171 -8.20 1.34 8.26
C HIS A 171 -9.07 0.08 8.14
N ALA A 172 -9.16 -0.47 6.92
CA ALA A 172 -9.79 -1.76 6.71
C ALA A 172 -9.08 -2.88 7.47
N TYR A 173 -7.74 -2.90 7.43
CA TYR A 173 -6.94 -3.87 8.17
C TYR A 173 -7.19 -3.77 9.68
N GLN A 174 -7.15 -2.55 10.25
CA GLN A 174 -7.49 -2.31 11.66
C GLN A 174 -8.89 -2.85 12.01
N ASN A 175 -9.88 -2.66 11.14
CA ASN A 175 -11.24 -3.17 11.38
C ASN A 175 -11.32 -4.70 11.43
N PHE A 176 -10.42 -5.40 10.73
CA PHE A 176 -10.39 -6.87 10.74
C PHE A 176 -9.48 -7.47 11.81
N THR A 177 -8.49 -6.73 12.30
CA THR A 177 -7.54 -7.22 13.31
C THR A 177 -7.90 -6.83 14.73
N ILE A 178 -8.58 -5.70 14.93
CA ILE A 178 -9.02 -5.28 16.26
C ILE A 178 -10.28 -6.05 16.64
N TYR A 179 -10.27 -6.70 17.80
CA TYR A 179 -11.40 -7.48 18.29
C TYR A 179 -12.65 -6.61 18.41
N GLY A 180 -13.72 -6.96 17.67
CA GLY A 180 -14.96 -6.18 17.61
C GLY A 180 -14.99 -5.07 16.55
N GLY A 181 -13.90 -4.89 15.79
CA GLY A 181 -13.77 -3.92 14.71
C GLY A 181 -13.59 -2.47 15.18
N THR A 182 -13.31 -1.57 14.25
CA THR A 182 -13.06 -0.15 14.57
C THR A 182 -14.33 0.65 14.82
N SER A 183 -15.49 0.15 14.37
CA SER A 183 -16.79 0.80 14.59
C SER A 183 -17.15 1.02 16.08
N GLN A 184 -16.55 0.25 17.00
CA GLN A 184 -16.74 0.45 18.44
C GLN A 184 -16.05 1.73 18.98
N TYR A 185 -15.10 2.30 18.23
CA TYR A 185 -14.30 3.46 18.65
C TYR A 185 -14.76 4.80 18.05
N LEU A 186 -15.97 4.85 17.48
CA LEU A 186 -16.50 6.09 16.89
C LEU A 186 -16.68 7.23 17.90
N ILE A 187 -16.86 6.90 19.19
CA ILE A 187 -17.08 7.86 20.28
C ILE A 187 -15.82 8.04 21.14
N SER A 188 -15.16 6.94 21.54
CA SER A 188 -13.94 6.95 22.36
C SER A 188 -12.89 6.11 21.64
N GLY A 189 -11.64 6.59 21.59
CA GLY A 189 -10.58 5.90 20.86
C GLY A 189 -10.51 6.22 19.36
N ARG A 190 -11.39 7.07 18.82
CA ARG A 190 -11.35 7.48 17.41
C ARG A 190 -9.99 8.06 17.02
N ALA A 191 -9.45 8.95 17.86
CA ALA A 191 -8.14 9.52 17.65
C ALA A 191 -7.02 8.46 17.68
N ASN A 192 -7.14 7.40 18.48
CA ASN A 192 -6.17 6.31 18.47
C ASN A 192 -6.14 5.56 17.14
N ILE A 193 -7.32 5.20 16.60
CA ILE A 193 -7.45 4.49 15.32
C ILE A 193 -6.87 5.32 14.17
N GLU A 194 -7.25 6.60 14.13
CA GLU A 194 -6.83 7.55 13.09
C GLU A 194 -5.34 7.85 13.19
N PHE A 195 -4.84 8.15 14.38
CA PHE A 195 -3.44 8.47 14.58
C PHE A 195 -2.52 7.26 14.28
N GLU A 196 -2.93 6.05 14.62
CA GLU A 196 -2.18 4.84 14.24
C GLU A 196 -2.06 4.71 12.70
N ALA A 197 -3.17 4.89 11.98
CA ALA A 197 -3.18 4.82 10.51
C ALA A 197 -2.32 5.90 9.87
N LYS A 198 -2.39 7.12 10.42
CA LYS A 198 -1.55 8.24 10.03
C LYS A 198 -0.07 7.98 10.27
N VAL A 199 0.32 7.42 11.42
CA VAL A 199 1.72 7.12 11.74
C VAL A 199 2.29 6.09 10.77
N ILE A 200 1.60 4.97 10.51
CA ILE A 200 2.12 3.97 9.57
C ILE A 200 2.18 4.49 8.13
N ARG A 201 1.23 5.34 7.72
CA ARG A 201 1.26 6.01 6.43
C ARG A 201 2.44 6.97 6.33
N ASP A 202 2.73 7.73 7.38
CA ASP A 202 3.86 8.67 7.41
C ASP A 202 5.20 7.92 7.39
N VAL A 203 5.30 6.81 8.13
CA VAL A 203 6.47 5.91 8.04
C VAL A 203 6.61 5.32 6.65
N TYR A 204 5.55 4.77 6.07
CA TYR A 204 5.54 4.24 4.71
C TYR A 204 6.01 5.29 3.71
N GLN A 205 5.43 6.49 3.79
CA GLN A 205 5.79 7.60 2.91
C GLN A 205 7.29 7.95 3.02
N LEU A 206 7.81 8.10 4.24
CA LEU A 206 9.19 8.57 4.45
C LEU A 206 10.22 7.49 4.12
N VAL A 207 9.96 6.23 4.46
CA VAL A 207 10.85 5.10 4.12
C VAL A 207 10.92 4.88 2.62
N GLU A 208 9.82 5.09 1.90
CA GLU A 208 9.75 4.93 0.44
C GLU A 208 10.09 6.24 -0.32
N GLY A 209 10.59 7.27 0.36
CA GLY A 209 10.99 8.54 -0.26
C GLY A 209 9.85 9.31 -0.97
N ILE A 210 8.61 9.09 -0.56
CA ILE A 210 7.42 9.68 -1.18
C ILE A 210 7.16 11.06 -0.56
N ALA A 211 6.86 12.07 -1.37
CA ALA A 211 6.47 13.39 -0.88
C ALA A 211 5.00 13.42 -0.43
N GLY A 212 4.71 14.12 0.67
CA GLY A 212 3.35 14.23 1.22
C GLY A 212 3.30 14.90 2.60
N SER A 213 2.10 15.22 3.05
CA SER A 213 1.88 15.90 4.33
C SER A 213 1.81 14.92 5.50
N LEU A 214 2.58 15.21 6.54
CA LEU A 214 2.57 14.46 7.80
C LEU A 214 1.30 14.75 8.61
N ALA A 215 0.97 13.83 9.49
CA ALA A 215 -0.20 13.90 10.36
C ALA A 215 -0.10 14.98 11.42
N VAL A 216 1.13 15.26 11.87
CA VAL A 216 1.46 16.35 12.78
C VAL A 216 2.50 17.22 12.09
N THR A 217 2.18 18.52 11.98
CA THR A 217 3.11 19.53 11.50
C THR A 217 3.94 20.02 12.69
N ASP A 218 4.99 19.28 13.02
CA ASP A 218 5.91 19.57 14.12
C ASP A 218 7.28 18.91 13.86
N ASP A 219 8.38 19.63 14.11
CA ASP A 219 9.73 19.11 13.83
C ASP A 219 10.08 17.94 14.76
N ASP A 220 9.61 17.96 16.01
CA ASP A 220 9.84 16.86 16.95
C ASP A 220 9.10 15.58 16.52
N TYR A 221 7.96 15.72 15.83
CA TYR A 221 7.27 14.57 15.25
C TYR A 221 8.10 13.91 14.16
N THR A 222 8.66 14.71 13.24
CA THR A 222 9.54 14.19 12.18
C THR A 222 10.80 13.55 12.75
N ASN A 223 11.41 14.18 13.76
CA ASN A 223 12.56 13.63 14.47
C ASN A 223 12.23 12.32 15.20
N TRP A 224 11.03 12.21 15.76
CA TRP A 224 10.57 10.98 16.40
C TRP A 224 10.35 9.85 15.39
N LEU A 225 9.72 10.14 14.25
CA LEU A 225 9.60 9.19 13.15
C LEU A 225 10.98 8.73 12.66
N SER A 226 11.93 9.65 12.46
CA SER A 226 13.30 9.33 12.06
C SER A 226 13.99 8.39 13.05
N LYS A 227 13.90 8.68 14.35
CA LYS A 227 14.50 7.84 15.41
C LYS A 227 13.93 6.43 15.43
N MET A 228 12.60 6.28 15.33
CA MET A 228 11.97 4.95 15.38
C MET A 228 12.15 4.13 14.10
N THR A 229 12.54 4.78 12.99
CA THR A 229 12.79 4.18 11.68
C THR A 229 14.28 4.15 11.30
N ASP A 230 15.17 4.51 12.23
CA ASP A 230 16.63 4.56 12.01
C ASP A 230 17.00 5.40 10.78
N GLY A 231 16.56 6.66 10.78
CA GLY A 231 16.77 7.56 9.65
C GLY A 231 15.92 7.20 8.43
N PHE A 232 14.71 6.66 8.62
CA PHE A 232 13.81 6.22 7.55
C PHE A 232 14.33 5.04 6.72
N THR A 233 15.17 4.19 7.31
CA THR A 233 15.71 3.00 6.64
C THR A 233 14.95 1.71 6.97
N LYS A 234 14.10 1.72 8.02
CA LYS A 234 13.36 0.54 8.46
C LYS A 234 12.01 0.87 9.11
N PHE A 235 11.17 -0.14 9.24
CA PHE A 235 9.86 -0.02 9.90
C PHE A 235 9.95 -0.38 11.39
N PRO A 236 9.27 0.36 12.29
CA PRO A 236 9.29 0.07 13.71
C PRO A 236 8.49 -1.21 14.01
N SER A 237 9.13 -2.18 14.65
CA SER A 237 8.56 -3.51 14.90
C SER A 237 7.96 -3.72 16.31
N SER A 238 8.13 -2.75 17.23
CA SER A 238 7.66 -2.87 18.62
C SER A 238 7.12 -1.55 19.18
N TYR A 239 6.05 -1.62 19.97
CA TYR A 239 5.51 -0.45 20.68
C TYR A 239 6.51 0.19 21.64
N SER A 240 7.41 -0.60 22.23
CA SER A 240 8.46 -0.08 23.10
C SER A 240 9.41 0.90 22.39
N SER A 241 9.50 0.85 21.05
CA SER A 241 10.31 1.79 20.27
C SER A 241 9.69 3.18 20.15
N ILE A 242 8.38 3.32 20.42
CA ILE A 242 7.65 4.57 20.17
C ILE A 242 6.88 5.09 21.40
N SER A 243 6.72 4.27 22.45
CA SER A 243 5.76 4.50 23.53
C SER A 243 5.98 5.76 24.34
N SER A 244 7.20 6.31 24.39
CA SER A 244 7.52 7.49 25.20
C SER A 244 6.83 8.76 24.72
N GLU A 245 6.62 8.90 23.41
CA GLU A 245 6.09 10.12 22.78
C GLU A 245 4.78 9.91 22.02
N TYR A 246 4.36 8.65 21.80
CA TYR A 246 3.19 8.32 20.98
C TYR A 246 1.93 9.11 21.38
N PHE A 247 1.59 9.12 22.68
CA PHE A 247 0.42 9.84 23.17
C PHE A 247 0.63 11.37 23.20
N ASN A 248 1.86 11.86 23.26
CA ASN A 248 2.15 13.29 23.15
C ASN A 248 1.85 13.78 21.73
N PHE A 249 2.34 13.07 20.72
CA PHE A 249 2.04 13.40 19.32
C PHE A 249 0.58 13.16 18.94
N MET A 250 -0.10 12.18 19.54
CA MET A 250 -1.54 12.02 19.36
C MET A 250 -2.32 13.23 19.89
N ASN A 251 -1.91 13.80 21.04
CA ASN A 251 -2.52 15.02 21.55
C ASN A 251 -2.28 16.20 20.60
N LEU A 252 -1.08 16.33 20.02
CA LEU A 252 -0.79 17.35 19.00
C LEU A 252 -1.62 17.14 17.73
N PHE A 253 -1.76 15.90 17.27
CA PHE A 253 -2.63 15.52 16.16
C PHE A 253 -4.08 15.99 16.39
N ILE A 254 -4.64 15.74 17.58
CA ILE A 254 -5.99 16.19 17.93
C ILE A 254 -6.09 17.72 17.91
N GLN A 255 -5.10 18.43 18.45
CA GLN A 255 -5.07 19.90 18.45
C GLN A 255 -5.01 20.51 17.04
N GLN A 256 -4.31 19.84 16.11
CA GLN A 256 -4.13 20.30 14.74
C GLN A 256 -5.28 19.88 13.80
N ASN A 257 -6.15 18.95 14.24
CA ASN A 257 -7.24 18.41 13.42
C ASN A 257 -8.60 18.58 14.13
N PRO A 258 -9.23 19.78 14.01
CA PRO A 258 -10.53 20.07 14.61
C PRO A 258 -11.60 19.10 14.09
N GLY A 259 -12.05 18.21 14.97
CA GLY A 259 -12.90 17.07 14.61
C GLY A 259 -12.65 15.84 15.50
N TYR A 260 -11.44 15.72 16.03
CA TYR A 260 -11.07 14.66 16.98
C TYR A 260 -11.21 15.05 18.45
N GLU A 261 -11.38 16.35 18.75
CA GLU A 261 -11.50 16.91 20.10
C GLU A 261 -12.64 16.30 20.94
N GLN A 262 -13.69 15.81 20.27
CA GLN A 262 -14.89 15.28 20.92
C GLN A 262 -14.77 13.79 21.27
N ALA A 263 -13.73 13.10 20.79
CA ALA A 263 -13.49 11.70 21.06
C ALA A 263 -12.29 11.55 22.00
N PRO A 264 -12.50 11.20 23.27
CA PRO A 264 -11.38 11.04 24.20
C PRO A 264 -10.42 9.95 23.71
N ILE A 265 -9.13 10.17 23.94
CA ILE A 265 -8.09 9.16 23.78
C ILE A 265 -8.41 7.99 24.70
N ASP A 266 -8.35 6.77 24.18
CA ASP A 266 -8.34 5.56 25.01
C ASP A 266 -6.88 5.19 25.31
N PRO A 267 -6.38 5.35 26.55
CA PRO A 267 -4.99 5.06 26.88
C PRO A 267 -4.65 3.57 26.81
N ASN A 268 -5.65 2.68 26.71
CA ASN A 268 -5.44 1.23 26.59
C ASN A 268 -5.42 0.76 25.14
N LEU A 269 -5.74 1.63 24.18
CA LEU A 269 -5.75 1.32 22.76
C LEU A 269 -4.40 1.71 22.13
N ASN A 270 -3.44 0.80 22.27
CA ASN A 270 -2.11 0.90 21.66
C ASN A 270 -2.17 0.64 20.13
N PRO A 271 -1.18 1.14 19.35
CA PRO A 271 -1.09 0.96 17.90
C PRO A 271 -0.67 -0.47 17.51
N SER A 272 -1.49 -1.44 17.88
CA SER A 272 -1.23 -2.86 17.74
C SER A 272 -1.37 -3.37 16.30
N SER A 273 -2.22 -2.74 15.48
CA SER A 273 -2.42 -3.12 14.09
C SER A 273 -1.17 -2.81 13.27
N MET A 274 -0.59 -1.63 13.47
CA MET A 274 0.65 -1.20 12.81
C MET A 274 1.76 -2.21 13.04
N PHE A 275 2.02 -2.56 14.31
CA PHE A 275 3.07 -3.53 14.63
C PHE A 275 2.72 -4.94 14.16
N SER A 276 1.46 -5.34 14.18
CA SER A 276 1.07 -6.65 13.66
C SER A 276 1.38 -6.73 12.17
N LEU A 277 1.07 -5.68 11.41
CA LEU A 277 1.34 -5.60 9.97
C LEU A 277 2.84 -5.58 9.67
N VAL A 278 3.60 -4.72 10.36
CA VAL A 278 5.06 -4.66 10.19
C VAL A 278 5.71 -5.99 10.55
N ASN A 279 5.25 -6.67 11.62
CA ASN A 279 5.84 -7.95 12.01
C ASN A 279 5.47 -9.09 11.07
N SER A 280 4.33 -9.01 10.38
CA SER A 280 3.95 -9.97 9.33
C SER A 280 4.57 -9.68 7.96
N SER A 281 5.25 -8.54 7.79
CA SER A 281 5.90 -8.19 6.52
C SER A 281 7.37 -8.60 6.48
N ASP A 282 7.91 -8.65 5.27
CA ASP A 282 9.34 -8.84 4.99
C ASP A 282 10.11 -7.51 5.01
N CYS A 283 9.52 -6.44 5.57
CA CYS A 283 10.20 -5.15 5.68
C CYS A 283 11.44 -5.21 6.59
N PRO A 284 12.46 -4.37 6.34
CA PRO A 284 13.51 -4.09 7.30
C PRO A 284 12.93 -3.60 8.63
N LYS A 285 13.52 -4.03 9.76
CA LYS A 285 13.05 -3.78 11.14
C LYS A 285 14.18 -3.32 12.05
#